data_AF-A0A368GV46-F1
#
_entry.id   AF-A0A368GV46-F1
#
_cell.length_a   1.000
_cell.length_b   1.000
_cell.length_c   1.000
_cell.angle_alpha   90.00
_cell.angle_beta   90.00
_cell.angle_gamma   90.00
#
_symmetry.space_group_name_H-M   'P 1'
#
loop_
_entity.id
_entity.type
_entity.pdbx_description
1 polymer ?
#
loop_
_entity_poly.entity_id
_entity_poly.type
_entity_poly.pdbx_seq_one_letter_code
_entity_poly.pdbx_strand_id
1 'polypeptide(L)'
;MILAVLLLPAVAALCPDTATCISRVKEIVAAPRKFWFGEQRRSLCQGRNADPVECFGPDHLSAFHSVGSRLFRVRTYHAAYLRNLRIFPRVSFRAHSGEYRACDHEFRAGNGSTQVIEADPDMIPVAPYSIRSKPEITWHGLQYDEEFTIAIIDVGFGSLNYLVTGFPQNPKVLHEYEPSENFRPEANPMVVAVFRKSKPTLKFGRAKDFDISKFMLENEFADDLIGLALIIVGSDAFAIERQRLRGTVDNCHSLLRSKLRRHPPASSLSLLPLDELNSWLTVSVEQPELDVNVCCQQVRQKATTIYFDPLGALTVSALSVLNPPAVNSARIPIQGPSYMNYHRQARTHIALMDDLYALVALDATNSVLHWMVVDIPAQELASAPNGITKAMYLPFAPSKPATCAPFALFLFSQPSSLDMIPAFCNDQCEQRGKFR
;
A
#
# COMPACT_ATOMS: atom_id res chain seq x y z
N MET A 1 6.76 -8.19 -49.30
CA MET A 1 7.89 -7.94 -48.37
C MET A 1 7.51 -6.77 -47.48
N ILE A 2 7.03 -7.04 -46.27
CA ILE A 2 6.76 -6.01 -45.26
C ILE A 2 7.75 -6.29 -44.14
N LEU A 3 8.72 -5.39 -43.98
CA LEU A 3 9.72 -5.44 -42.92
C LEU A 3 9.03 -5.02 -41.61
N ALA A 4 8.69 -6.00 -40.76
CA ALA A 4 8.33 -5.72 -39.39
C ALA A 4 9.63 -5.42 -38.62
N VAL A 5 9.90 -4.12 -38.40
CA VAL A 5 10.94 -3.68 -37.46
C VAL A 5 10.48 -4.07 -36.06
N LEU A 6 11.09 -5.13 -35.53
CA LEU A 6 11.02 -5.51 -34.12
C LEU A 6 11.62 -4.36 -33.28
N LEU A 7 10.75 -3.50 -32.78
CA LEU A 7 11.05 -2.59 -31.66
C LEU A 7 11.26 -3.46 -30.42
N LEU A 8 12.49 -3.89 -30.20
CA LEU A 8 12.94 -4.36 -28.89
C LEU A 8 12.71 -3.21 -27.89
N PRO A 9 12.15 -3.48 -26.70
CA PRO A 9 12.06 -2.46 -25.68
C PRO A 9 13.50 -2.06 -25.35
N ALA A 10 13.85 -0.80 -25.60
CA ALA A 10 15.09 -0.24 -25.08
C ALA A 10 15.02 -0.39 -23.56
N VAL A 11 15.77 -1.35 -23.02
CA VAL A 11 16.15 -1.32 -21.61
C VAL A 11 16.82 0.04 -21.45
N ALA A 12 16.15 0.98 -20.76
CA ALA A 12 16.74 2.28 -20.47
C ALA A 12 18.09 1.98 -19.81
N ALA A 13 19.16 2.23 -20.57
CA ALA A 13 20.48 1.79 -20.20
C ALA A 13 20.85 2.47 -18.88
N LEU A 14 21.50 1.73 -17.98
CA LEU A 14 22.30 2.32 -16.91
C LEU A 14 23.09 3.48 -17.52
N CYS A 15 23.05 4.63 -16.85
CA CYS A 15 23.83 5.80 -17.23
C CYS A 15 25.28 5.40 -17.66
N PRO A 16 25.78 5.89 -18.81
CA PRO A 16 26.98 5.35 -19.47
C PRO A 16 28.29 5.56 -18.69
N ASP A 17 28.35 6.60 -17.87
CA ASP A 17 29.51 6.96 -17.06
C ASP A 17 29.10 7.69 -15.76
N THR A 18 30.01 7.73 -14.79
CA THR A 18 29.76 8.33 -13.46
C THR A 18 29.36 9.80 -13.50
N ALA A 19 29.91 10.60 -14.41
CA ALA A 19 29.59 12.03 -14.49
C ALA A 19 28.15 12.22 -15.01
N THR A 20 27.76 11.44 -16.02
CA THR A 20 26.37 11.41 -16.52
C THR A 20 25.40 10.98 -15.42
N CYS A 21 25.72 9.94 -14.64
CA CYS A 21 24.89 9.52 -13.49
C CYS A 21 24.70 10.66 -12.49
N ILE A 22 25.79 11.30 -12.08
CA ILE A 22 25.77 12.37 -11.07
C ILE A 22 24.96 13.56 -11.58
N SER A 23 25.10 13.91 -12.86
CA SER A 23 24.30 14.97 -13.49
C SER A 23 22.81 14.65 -13.42
N ARG A 24 22.43 13.42 -13.78
CA ARG A 24 21.03 12.98 -13.77
C ARG A 24 20.44 12.95 -12.35
N VAL A 25 21.22 12.49 -11.37
CA VAL A 25 20.85 12.55 -9.95
C VAL A 25 20.60 13.99 -9.52
N LYS A 26 21.50 14.94 -9.85
CA LYS A 26 21.33 16.36 -9.50
C LYS A 26 20.06 16.97 -10.08
N GLU A 27 19.73 16.62 -11.31
CA GLU A 27 18.49 17.06 -11.98
C GLU A 27 17.24 16.54 -11.25
N ILE A 28 17.20 15.23 -10.98
CA ILE A 28 16.06 14.61 -10.31
C ILE A 28 15.89 15.12 -8.88
N VAL A 29 17.00 15.31 -8.17
CA VAL A 29 16.97 15.78 -6.78
C VAL A 29 16.38 17.20 -6.68
N ALA A 30 16.58 18.02 -7.71
CA ALA A 30 16.02 19.36 -7.79
C ALA A 30 14.55 19.40 -8.25
N ALA A 31 14.03 18.35 -8.89
CA ALA A 31 12.69 18.35 -9.49
C ALA A 31 11.56 18.39 -8.44
N PRO A 32 10.70 19.44 -8.42
CA PRO A 32 9.68 19.62 -7.37
C PRO A 32 8.35 18.88 -7.63
N ARG A 33 8.24 18.15 -8.74
CA ARG A 33 7.00 17.50 -9.21
C ARG A 33 7.17 16.04 -9.61
N LYS A 34 8.32 15.42 -9.29
CA LYS A 34 8.59 14.03 -9.70
C LYS A 34 7.95 12.98 -8.78
N PHE A 35 7.74 13.30 -7.51
CA PHE A 35 7.28 12.35 -6.50
C PHE A 35 5.96 12.80 -5.86
N TRP A 36 5.35 11.92 -5.07
CA TRP A 36 4.07 12.17 -4.40
C TRP A 36 4.09 13.37 -3.46
N PHE A 37 5.26 13.74 -2.97
CA PHE A 37 5.49 15.02 -2.31
C PHE A 37 5.94 16.07 -3.31
N GLY A 38 5.48 17.30 -3.12
CA GLY A 38 5.79 18.37 -4.05
C GLY A 38 4.78 19.50 -4.01
N GLU A 39 4.86 20.37 -5.00
CA GLU A 39 3.88 21.44 -5.18
C GLU A 39 2.47 20.87 -5.48
N GLN A 40 2.40 19.79 -6.25
CA GLN A 40 1.14 19.15 -6.65
C GLN A 40 0.37 18.55 -5.46
N ARG A 41 1.09 18.03 -4.46
CA ARG A 41 0.47 17.52 -3.22
C ARG A 41 -0.34 18.60 -2.53
N ARG A 42 0.16 19.84 -2.51
CA ARG A 42 -0.54 20.95 -1.86
C ARG A 42 -1.89 21.23 -2.53
N SER A 43 -1.97 21.20 -3.86
CA SER A 43 -3.24 21.37 -4.56
C SER A 43 -4.19 20.19 -4.36
N LEU A 44 -3.68 18.96 -4.31
CA LEU A 44 -4.50 17.76 -4.12
C LEU A 44 -5.09 17.68 -2.70
N CYS A 45 -4.33 18.15 -1.70
CA CYS A 45 -4.67 17.98 -0.29
C CYS A 45 -5.35 19.18 0.37
N GLN A 46 -5.75 20.20 -0.39
CA GLN A 46 -6.44 21.39 0.14
C GLN A 46 -7.98 21.32 0.01
N GLY A 47 -8.53 20.27 -0.60
CA GLY A 47 -9.97 20.10 -0.82
C GLY A 47 -10.70 19.29 0.27
N ARG A 48 -12.03 19.45 0.38
CA ARG A 48 -12.90 18.63 1.25
C ARG A 48 -12.92 17.15 0.85
N ASN A 49 -12.66 16.85 -0.43
CA ASN A 49 -12.64 15.50 -0.98
C ASN A 49 -11.20 14.96 -1.16
N ALA A 50 -10.23 15.53 -0.43
CA ALA A 50 -8.86 15.06 -0.49
C ALA A 50 -8.79 13.62 0.04
N ASP A 51 -8.19 12.71 -0.73
CA ASP A 51 -7.98 11.33 -0.30
C ASP A 51 -7.01 11.34 0.90
N PRO A 52 -7.45 10.87 2.10
CA PRO A 52 -6.60 10.84 3.28
C PRO A 52 -5.32 10.00 3.09
N VAL A 53 -5.39 8.92 2.32
CA VAL A 53 -4.26 8.08 1.96
C VAL A 53 -3.30 8.86 1.07
N GLU A 54 -3.81 9.55 0.04
CA GLU A 54 -2.98 10.38 -0.85
C GLU A 54 -2.42 11.62 -0.14
N CYS A 55 -2.99 12.04 0.97
CA CYS A 55 -2.54 13.22 1.71
C CYS A 55 -1.71 12.91 2.95
N PHE A 56 -1.65 11.65 3.40
CA PHE A 56 -0.87 11.23 4.55
C PHE A 56 0.65 11.47 4.42
N GLY A 57 1.26 12.12 5.41
CA GLY A 57 2.72 12.13 5.49
C GLY A 57 3.19 12.98 6.65
N PRO A 58 4.51 13.01 6.90
CA PRO A 58 5.07 13.77 8.01
C PRO A 58 4.83 15.28 7.84
N ASP A 59 4.11 15.87 8.78
CA ASP A 59 3.77 17.31 8.78
C ASP A 59 5.02 18.20 8.75
N HIS A 60 6.07 17.79 9.46
CA HIS A 60 7.34 18.53 9.52
C HIS A 60 8.08 18.55 8.17
N LEU A 61 7.73 17.69 7.20
CA LEU A 61 8.29 17.70 5.84
C LEU A 61 7.36 18.34 4.80
N SER A 62 6.16 18.79 5.19
CA SER A 62 5.15 19.34 4.27
C SER A 62 5.63 20.56 3.47
N ALA A 63 6.57 21.33 4.02
CA ALA A 63 7.13 22.54 3.41
C ALA A 63 8.25 22.28 2.37
N PHE A 64 8.62 21.02 2.13
CA PHE A 64 9.72 20.65 1.24
C PHE A 64 9.18 19.87 0.04
N HIS A 65 9.48 20.35 -1.17
CA HIS A 65 8.80 19.95 -2.41
C HIS A 65 9.65 19.16 -3.39
N SER A 66 10.96 19.10 -3.21
CA SER A 66 11.89 18.26 -3.99
C SER A 66 12.66 17.29 -3.09
N VAL A 67 13.27 16.25 -3.67
CA VAL A 67 14.12 15.32 -2.92
C VAL A 67 15.22 16.07 -2.17
N GLY A 68 15.87 17.05 -2.82
CA GLY A 68 16.95 17.82 -2.22
C GLY A 68 16.47 18.68 -1.05
N SER A 69 15.34 19.37 -1.22
CA SER A 69 14.75 20.18 -0.15
C SER A 69 14.36 19.34 1.07
N ARG A 70 13.82 18.14 0.86
CA ARG A 70 13.43 17.21 1.94
C ARG A 70 14.63 16.59 2.63
N LEU A 71 15.55 16.06 1.83
CA LEU A 71 16.76 15.41 2.31
C LEU A 71 17.54 16.36 3.23
N PHE A 72 17.82 17.58 2.77
CA PHE A 72 18.60 18.56 3.53
C PHE A 72 17.78 19.47 4.47
N ARG A 73 16.45 19.30 4.52
CA ARG A 73 15.50 20.13 5.29
C ARG A 73 15.63 21.64 5.02
N VAL A 74 15.76 22.01 3.75
CA VAL A 74 15.88 23.40 3.30
C VAL A 74 14.74 23.78 2.38
N ARG A 75 14.13 24.95 2.58
CA ARG A 75 13.01 25.42 1.74
C ARG A 75 13.43 25.68 0.29
N THR A 76 14.63 26.21 0.11
CA THR A 76 15.21 26.47 -1.20
C THR A 76 16.44 25.60 -1.38
N TYR A 77 16.33 24.59 -2.23
CA TYR A 77 17.44 23.69 -2.56
C TYR A 77 18.36 24.33 -3.61
N HIS A 78 19.67 24.20 -3.41
CA HIS A 78 20.70 24.63 -4.36
C HIS A 78 21.60 23.46 -4.77
N ALA A 79 22.04 23.41 -6.02
CA ALA A 79 22.94 22.34 -6.50
C ALA A 79 24.27 22.27 -5.74
N ALA A 80 24.66 23.36 -5.04
CA ALA A 80 25.87 23.43 -4.21
C ALA A 80 25.88 22.40 -3.06
N TYR A 81 24.73 21.95 -2.57
CA TYR A 81 24.65 20.87 -1.56
C TYR A 81 25.26 19.56 -2.06
N LEU A 82 25.31 19.36 -3.38
CA LEU A 82 25.86 18.17 -4.04
C LEU A 82 27.14 18.48 -4.83
N ARG A 83 27.86 19.55 -4.48
CA ARG A 83 29.09 19.97 -5.19
C ARG A 83 30.22 18.93 -5.10
N ASN A 84 30.28 18.20 -3.98
CA ASN A 84 31.36 17.25 -3.68
C ASN A 84 31.11 15.83 -4.23
N LEU A 85 29.99 15.62 -4.93
CA LEU A 85 29.69 14.33 -5.56
C LEU A 85 30.75 14.03 -6.63
N ARG A 86 31.42 12.90 -6.46
CA ARG A 86 32.50 12.40 -7.32
C ARG A 86 32.39 10.91 -7.64
N ILE A 87 31.60 10.16 -6.86
CA ILE A 87 31.29 8.76 -7.11
C ILE A 87 29.79 8.58 -7.33
N PHE A 88 29.44 7.57 -8.11
CA PHE A 88 28.06 7.10 -8.24
C PHE A 88 27.96 5.69 -7.64
N PRO A 89 27.34 5.53 -6.46
CA PRO A 89 27.15 4.22 -5.86
C PRO A 89 26.15 3.41 -6.68
N ARG A 90 26.60 2.29 -7.23
CA ARG A 90 25.76 1.28 -7.87
C ARG A 90 25.13 0.43 -6.78
N VAL A 91 23.81 0.40 -6.77
CA VAL A 91 23.01 -0.29 -5.75
C VAL A 91 22.24 -1.40 -6.45
N SER A 92 22.49 -2.65 -6.07
CA SER A 92 21.86 -3.81 -6.67
C SER A 92 21.13 -4.65 -5.62
N PHE A 93 19.90 -5.01 -5.92
CA PHE A 93 19.08 -5.89 -5.10
C PHE A 93 18.97 -7.25 -5.76
N ARG A 94 19.14 -8.31 -4.97
CA ARG A 94 18.73 -9.65 -5.37
C ARG A 94 17.23 -9.77 -5.14
N ALA A 95 16.44 -9.66 -6.21
CA ALA A 95 14.99 -9.75 -6.14
C ALA A 95 14.59 -11.14 -5.65
N HIS A 96 13.80 -11.16 -4.58
CA HIS A 96 13.31 -12.40 -4.03
C HIS A 96 12.01 -12.77 -4.74
N SER A 97 11.93 -14.01 -5.22
CA SER A 97 10.68 -14.62 -5.62
C SER A 97 10.05 -15.35 -4.43
N GLY A 98 8.72 -15.46 -4.42
CA GLY A 98 8.02 -16.16 -3.36
C GLY A 98 6.54 -15.84 -3.32
N GLU A 99 5.84 -16.59 -2.48
CA GLU A 99 4.43 -16.37 -2.17
C GLU A 99 4.30 -15.62 -0.84
N TYR A 100 3.34 -14.71 -0.74
CA TYR A 100 3.02 -14.02 0.50
C TYR A 100 1.54 -13.64 0.54
N ARG A 101 0.97 -13.59 1.74
CA ARG A 101 -0.41 -13.15 1.95
C ARG A 101 -0.45 -11.68 2.34
N ALA A 102 -1.32 -10.90 1.69
CA ALA A 102 -1.55 -9.49 1.97
C ALA A 102 -2.98 -9.12 1.55
N CYS A 103 -3.65 -8.21 2.26
CA CYS A 103 -5.01 -7.76 1.92
C CYS A 103 -5.96 -8.94 1.57
N ASP A 104 -5.99 -9.97 2.42
CA ASP A 104 -6.78 -11.20 2.26
C ASP A 104 -6.56 -12.02 0.97
N HIS A 105 -5.47 -11.75 0.23
CA HIS A 105 -5.10 -12.44 -1.01
C HIS A 105 -3.70 -13.06 -0.93
N GLU A 106 -3.51 -14.17 -1.62
CA GLU A 106 -2.20 -14.81 -1.80
C GLU A 106 -1.53 -14.29 -3.08
N PHE A 107 -0.48 -13.49 -2.90
CA PHE A 107 0.32 -12.94 -3.98
C PHE A 107 1.50 -13.84 -4.30
N ARG A 108 1.85 -13.91 -5.58
CA ARG A 108 3.09 -14.51 -6.08
C ARG A 108 3.96 -13.40 -6.68
N ALA A 109 5.15 -13.21 -6.13
CA ALA A 109 6.13 -12.28 -6.66
C ALA A 109 7.28 -13.02 -7.35
N GLY A 110 7.64 -12.51 -8.53
CA GLY A 110 8.70 -13.07 -9.37
C GLY A 110 8.31 -14.34 -10.12
N ASN A 111 9.09 -14.68 -11.14
CA ASN A 111 8.83 -15.83 -12.02
C ASN A 111 9.70 -17.06 -11.65
N GLY A 112 10.13 -17.17 -10.39
CA GLY A 112 11.04 -18.23 -9.92
C GLY A 112 12.52 -18.06 -10.29
N SER A 113 12.88 -17.10 -11.14
CA SER A 113 14.28 -16.72 -11.41
C SER A 113 14.75 -15.59 -10.49
N THR A 114 15.96 -15.67 -9.97
CA THR A 114 16.60 -14.54 -9.27
C THR A 114 16.84 -13.40 -10.25
N GLN A 115 16.04 -12.34 -10.15
CA GLN A 115 16.25 -11.10 -10.91
C GLN A 115 17.18 -10.18 -10.12
N VAL A 116 18.15 -9.56 -10.78
CA VAL A 116 18.94 -8.48 -10.19
C VAL A 116 18.29 -7.17 -10.58
N ILE A 117 17.94 -6.36 -9.58
CA ILE A 117 17.41 -5.02 -9.80
C ILE A 117 18.53 -4.04 -9.50
N GLU A 118 18.96 -3.31 -10.52
CA GLU A 118 19.94 -2.24 -10.37
C GLU A 118 19.21 -0.90 -10.25
N ALA A 119 19.58 -0.12 -9.22
CA ALA A 119 19.01 1.20 -9.02
C ALA A 119 19.61 2.18 -10.03
N ASP A 120 18.74 2.87 -10.74
CA ASP A 120 19.08 3.92 -11.70
C ASP A 120 18.11 5.10 -11.53
N PRO A 121 18.53 6.36 -11.73
CA PRO A 121 17.65 7.51 -11.55
C PRO A 121 16.41 7.53 -12.47
N ASP A 122 16.47 6.81 -13.59
CA ASP A 122 15.41 6.64 -14.58
C ASP A 122 14.79 5.24 -14.55
N MET A 123 15.07 4.44 -13.52
CA MET A 123 14.43 3.14 -13.32
C MET A 123 12.92 3.25 -13.18
N ILE A 124 12.21 2.21 -13.63
CA ILE A 124 10.79 2.02 -13.29
C ILE A 124 10.70 1.79 -11.77
N PRO A 125 9.70 2.37 -11.06
CA PRO A 125 9.54 2.16 -9.64
C PRO A 125 9.50 0.68 -9.27
N VAL A 126 10.36 0.28 -8.33
CA VAL A 126 10.50 -1.11 -7.90
C VAL A 126 9.51 -1.45 -6.79
N ALA A 127 8.95 -2.66 -6.83
CA ALA A 127 8.07 -3.16 -5.79
C ALA A 127 8.83 -3.36 -4.45
N PRO A 128 8.30 -2.84 -3.32
CA PRO A 128 8.89 -3.01 -1.99
C PRO A 128 9.25 -4.46 -1.62
N TYR A 129 8.42 -5.44 -1.97
CA TYR A 129 8.69 -6.87 -1.72
C TYR A 129 9.99 -7.32 -2.40
N SER A 130 10.26 -6.86 -3.62
CA SER A 130 11.44 -7.25 -4.39
C SER A 130 12.74 -6.71 -3.81
N ILE A 131 12.68 -5.57 -3.11
CA ILE A 131 13.85 -4.92 -2.48
C ILE A 131 13.88 -5.06 -0.95
N ARG A 132 13.12 -6.01 -0.39
CA ARG A 132 13.00 -6.16 1.07
C ARG A 132 14.30 -6.55 1.79
N SER A 133 15.27 -7.08 1.05
CA SER A 133 16.56 -7.50 1.56
C SER A 133 17.62 -6.45 1.27
N LYS A 134 18.61 -6.34 2.16
CA LYS A 134 19.71 -5.38 2.06
C LYS A 134 20.37 -5.41 0.66
N PRO A 135 20.60 -4.25 0.02
CA PRO A 135 21.28 -4.21 -1.26
C PRO A 135 22.77 -4.48 -1.16
N GLU A 136 23.36 -4.86 -2.28
CA GLU A 136 24.79 -4.77 -2.51
C GLU A 136 25.12 -3.38 -3.05
N ILE A 137 26.17 -2.74 -2.52
CA ILE A 137 26.57 -1.39 -2.90
C ILE A 137 28.02 -1.45 -3.36
N THR A 138 28.28 -0.98 -4.57
CA THR A 138 29.62 -0.95 -5.19
C THR A 138 29.79 0.34 -6.01
N TRP A 139 31.00 0.71 -6.40
CA TRP A 139 31.22 1.76 -7.39
C TRP A 139 32.58 1.61 -8.06
N HIS A 140 32.77 2.31 -9.17
CA HIS A 140 34.05 2.33 -9.87
C HIS A 140 35.13 2.97 -8.99
N GLY A 141 36.25 2.26 -8.79
CA GLY A 141 37.36 2.73 -7.98
C GLY A 141 37.16 2.56 -6.46
N LEU A 142 36.17 1.76 -6.03
CA LEU A 142 36.10 1.33 -4.64
C LEU A 142 37.33 0.48 -4.30
N GLN A 143 38.20 0.98 -3.43
CA GLN A 143 39.35 0.25 -2.92
C GLN A 143 39.03 -0.33 -1.53
N TYR A 144 39.63 -1.46 -1.17
CA TYR A 144 39.36 -2.18 0.09
C TYR A 144 40.22 -1.70 1.28
N ASP A 145 41.03 -0.67 1.07
CA ASP A 145 41.87 0.01 2.07
C ASP A 145 41.27 1.34 2.56
N GLU A 146 40.25 1.86 1.88
CA GLU A 146 39.48 3.02 2.33
C GLU A 146 38.22 2.58 3.11
N GLU A 147 37.83 3.35 4.13
CA GLU A 147 36.60 3.12 4.88
C GLU A 147 35.61 4.29 4.73
N PHE A 148 34.35 3.95 4.48
CA PHE A 148 33.24 4.87 4.22
C PHE A 148 32.10 4.67 5.21
N THR A 149 31.30 5.73 5.36
CA THR A 149 29.98 5.64 6.00
C THR A 149 28.89 5.70 4.93
N ILE A 150 27.94 4.78 4.96
CA ILE A 150 26.81 4.72 4.02
C ILE A 150 25.51 4.83 4.80
N ALA A 151 24.62 5.73 4.36
CA ALA A 151 23.27 5.86 4.86
C ALA A 151 22.25 5.65 3.72
N ILE A 152 21.19 4.88 3.98
CA ILE A 152 20.01 4.81 3.10
C ILE A 152 18.86 5.49 3.80
N ILE A 153 18.20 6.43 3.12
CA ILE A 153 17.20 7.32 3.71
C ILE A 153 15.95 7.31 2.83
N ASP A 154 14.79 7.04 3.40
CA ASP A 154 13.50 7.28 2.75
C ASP A 154 13.20 8.78 2.81
N VAL A 155 13.25 9.45 1.67
CA VAL A 155 13.10 10.92 1.61
C VAL A 155 11.64 11.35 1.72
N GLY A 156 10.69 10.49 1.35
CA GLY A 156 9.26 10.79 1.48
C GLY A 156 8.83 10.89 2.94
N PHE A 157 9.31 9.97 3.77
CA PHE A 157 8.97 9.90 5.18
C PHE A 157 10.04 10.46 6.12
N GLY A 158 11.23 10.78 5.60
CA GLY A 158 12.36 11.28 6.39
C GLY A 158 12.90 10.24 7.34
N SER A 159 12.83 8.95 7.00
CA SER A 159 13.34 7.88 7.85
C SER A 159 14.72 7.39 7.41
N LEU A 160 15.55 7.02 8.38
CA LEU A 160 16.77 6.25 8.16
C LEU A 160 16.37 4.79 7.95
N ASN A 161 16.81 4.22 6.84
CA ASN A 161 16.49 2.86 6.43
C ASN A 161 17.70 1.93 6.50
N TYR A 162 18.92 2.46 6.52
CA TYR A 162 20.14 1.69 6.73
C TYR A 162 21.28 2.63 7.13
N LEU A 163 22.15 2.20 8.04
CA LEU A 163 23.38 2.92 8.38
C LEU A 163 24.51 1.96 8.67
N VAL A 164 25.62 2.12 7.95
CA VAL A 164 26.85 1.34 8.14
C VAL A 164 28.06 2.27 8.10
N THR A 165 29.05 2.01 8.96
CA THR A 165 30.36 2.67 9.00
C THR A 165 31.46 1.62 8.81
N GLY A 166 32.68 2.03 8.46
CA GLY A 166 33.78 1.08 8.20
C GLY A 166 33.65 0.29 6.90
N PHE A 167 32.78 0.69 5.97
CA PHE A 167 32.56 -0.03 4.71
C PHE A 167 33.68 0.25 3.71
N PRO A 168 34.20 -0.72 2.93
CA PRO A 168 33.84 -2.14 2.91
C PRO A 168 34.73 -2.99 3.83
N GLN A 169 35.78 -2.43 4.42
CA GLN A 169 36.82 -3.19 5.12
C GLN A 169 36.34 -3.86 6.40
N ASN A 170 35.77 -3.08 7.33
CA ASN A 170 35.25 -3.54 8.63
C ASN A 170 33.84 -2.99 8.87
N PRO A 171 32.84 -3.43 8.08
CA PRO A 171 31.51 -2.84 8.11
C PRO A 171 30.82 -3.10 9.45
N LYS A 172 30.50 -2.02 10.16
CA LYS A 172 29.71 -2.03 11.39
C LYS A 172 28.33 -1.45 11.10
N VAL A 173 27.31 -2.31 11.13
CA VAL A 173 25.91 -1.90 10.96
C VAL A 173 25.45 -1.20 12.24
N LEU A 174 25.03 0.06 12.11
CA LEU A 174 24.49 0.87 13.21
C LEU A 174 22.96 0.94 13.16
N HIS A 175 22.37 0.74 11.98
CA HIS A 175 20.95 0.60 11.78
C HIS A 175 20.69 -0.43 10.68
N GLU A 176 19.93 -1.48 11.00
CA GLU A 176 19.60 -2.56 10.07
C GLU A 176 18.79 -2.08 8.88
N TYR A 177 18.88 -2.81 7.77
CA TYR A 177 18.16 -2.44 6.55
C TYR A 177 16.65 -2.66 6.70
N GLU A 178 15.88 -1.60 6.50
CA GLU A 178 14.42 -1.65 6.35
C GLU A 178 14.02 -1.12 4.96
N PRO A 179 13.18 -1.82 4.18
CA PRO A 179 12.72 -1.33 2.89
C PRO A 179 11.75 -0.14 3.07
N SER A 180 11.63 0.69 2.03
CA SER A 180 10.54 1.68 1.99
C SER A 180 9.21 0.96 1.78
N GLU A 181 8.31 1.06 2.76
CA GLU A 181 6.97 0.49 2.74
C GLU A 181 5.99 1.50 2.12
N ASN A 182 6.25 1.91 0.88
CA ASN A 182 5.39 2.84 0.17
C ASN A 182 4.03 2.18 -0.14
N PHE A 183 2.98 2.70 0.47
CA PHE A 183 1.61 2.21 0.34
C PHE A 183 0.81 2.98 -0.73
N ARG A 184 1.42 3.91 -1.46
CA ARG A 184 0.76 4.81 -2.42
C ARG A 184 1.01 4.40 -3.86
N PRO A 185 0.08 4.64 -4.79
CA PRO A 185 0.33 4.43 -6.21
C PRO A 185 1.53 5.22 -6.74
N GLU A 186 1.71 6.46 -6.27
CA GLU A 186 2.82 7.32 -6.66
C GLU A 186 4.15 6.83 -6.08
N ALA A 187 5.23 6.98 -6.86
CA ALA A 187 6.55 6.53 -6.46
C ALA A 187 7.15 7.36 -5.30
N ASN A 188 7.93 6.69 -4.46
CA ASN A 188 8.67 7.24 -3.35
C ASN A 188 10.19 7.06 -3.55
N PRO A 189 11.03 8.10 -3.39
CA PRO A 189 12.46 7.98 -3.53
C PRO A 189 13.15 7.64 -2.20
N MET A 190 14.04 6.64 -2.25
CA MET A 190 15.08 6.44 -1.24
C MET A 190 16.42 6.96 -1.78
N VAL A 191 17.23 7.54 -0.91
CA VAL A 191 18.57 8.05 -1.22
C VAL A 191 19.61 7.17 -0.56
N VAL A 192 20.62 6.76 -1.33
CA VAL A 192 21.86 6.17 -0.81
C VAL A 192 22.92 7.26 -0.78
N ALA A 193 23.35 7.66 0.42
CA ALA A 193 24.38 8.66 0.64
C ALA A 193 25.68 7.99 1.10
N VAL A 194 26.81 8.36 0.47
CA VAL A 194 28.14 7.85 0.80
C VAL A 194 29.01 8.99 1.30
N PHE A 195 29.54 8.84 2.52
CA PHE A 195 30.45 9.77 3.15
C PHE A 195 31.87 9.22 3.15
N ARG A 196 32.84 10.06 2.80
CA ARG A 196 34.27 9.70 2.70
C ARG A 196 34.88 9.22 4.02
N LYS A 197 34.41 9.75 5.15
CA LYS A 197 34.95 9.44 6.47
C LYS A 197 34.21 8.27 7.10
N SER A 198 34.98 7.34 7.66
CA SER A 198 34.53 6.35 8.63
C SER A 198 34.82 6.86 10.04
N LYS A 199 33.86 6.68 10.96
CA LYS A 199 34.07 6.91 12.39
C LYS A 199 33.56 5.68 13.17
N PRO A 200 34.26 5.25 14.23
CA PRO A 200 33.86 4.07 15.02
C PRO A 200 32.55 4.28 15.79
N THR A 201 32.24 5.55 16.10
CA THR A 201 31.01 6.00 16.73
C THR A 201 30.43 7.16 15.92
N LEU A 202 29.14 7.05 15.58
CA LEU A 202 28.39 8.08 14.88
C LEU A 202 27.21 8.53 15.75
N LYS A 203 26.99 9.84 15.80
CA LYS A 203 25.81 10.42 16.43
C LYS A 203 24.70 10.48 15.38
N PHE A 204 23.62 9.74 15.59
CA PHE A 204 22.44 9.82 14.75
C PHE A 204 21.19 9.93 15.63
N GLY A 205 20.24 10.75 15.17
CA GLY A 205 18.99 11.03 15.88
C GLY A 205 17.98 9.88 15.78
N ARG A 206 16.69 10.21 15.86
CA ARG A 206 15.61 9.23 15.74
C ARG A 206 15.53 8.72 14.29
N ALA A 207 15.54 7.40 14.10
CA ALA A 207 15.45 6.80 12.77
C ALA A 207 14.18 7.20 12.01
N LYS A 208 13.05 7.42 12.68
CA LYS A 208 11.77 7.85 12.05
C LYS A 208 11.70 9.33 11.65
N ASP A 209 12.66 10.14 12.09
CA ASP A 209 12.75 11.58 11.82
C ASP A 209 14.24 11.94 11.64
N PHE A 210 14.85 11.30 10.64
CA PHE A 210 16.27 11.42 10.35
C PHE A 210 16.56 12.70 9.56
N ASP A 211 17.49 13.50 10.08
CA ASP A 211 17.96 14.74 9.47
C ASP A 211 19.41 14.56 9.02
N ILE A 212 19.63 14.41 7.72
CA ILE A 212 20.99 14.24 7.18
C ILE A 212 21.85 15.50 7.39
N SER A 213 21.25 16.70 7.37
CA SER A 213 21.99 17.95 7.56
C SER A 213 22.53 18.00 8.99
N LYS A 214 21.68 17.68 9.97
CA LYS A 214 22.09 17.56 11.37
C LYS A 214 23.13 16.43 11.56
N PHE A 215 22.91 15.27 10.95
CA PHE A 215 23.85 14.15 10.99
C PHE A 215 25.22 14.54 10.42
N MET A 216 25.25 15.28 9.31
CA MET A 216 26.49 15.76 8.71
C MET A 216 27.24 16.74 9.60
N LEU A 217 26.52 17.64 10.27
CA LEU A 217 27.13 18.60 11.21
C LEU A 217 27.67 17.91 12.47
N GLU A 218 26.89 17.02 13.09
CA GLU A 218 27.28 16.34 14.33
C GLU A 218 28.44 15.35 14.17
N ASN A 219 28.67 14.87 12.95
CA ASN A 219 29.73 13.92 12.62
C ASN A 219 30.84 14.52 11.75
N GLU A 220 30.83 15.83 11.50
CA GLU A 220 31.84 16.53 10.69
C GLU A 220 31.96 16.00 9.25
N PHE A 221 30.83 15.68 8.63
CA PHE A 221 30.72 15.19 7.25
C PHE A 221 30.29 16.26 6.24
N ALA A 222 30.27 17.55 6.63
CA ALA A 222 29.75 18.64 5.79
C ALA A 222 30.32 18.65 4.37
N ASP A 223 31.62 18.38 4.21
CA ASP A 223 32.28 18.29 2.91
C ASP A 223 32.55 16.86 2.43
N ASP A 224 32.12 15.85 3.19
CA ASP A 224 32.46 14.44 2.94
C ASP A 224 31.37 13.66 2.21
N LEU A 225 30.21 14.25 1.91
CA LEU A 225 29.21 13.64 1.03
C LEU A 225 29.76 13.55 -0.40
N ILE A 226 30.23 12.38 -0.78
CA ILE A 226 30.94 12.14 -2.05
C ILE A 226 30.16 11.30 -3.06
N GLY A 227 29.13 10.59 -2.61
CA GLY A 227 28.31 9.73 -3.46
C GLY A 227 26.83 9.85 -3.13
N LEU A 228 26.00 9.84 -4.17
CA LEU A 228 24.55 9.83 -4.03
C LEU A 228 23.91 9.02 -5.16
N ALA A 229 23.01 8.09 -4.81
CA ALA A 229 22.16 7.37 -5.75
C ALA A 229 20.71 7.38 -5.28
N LEU A 230 19.79 7.14 -6.22
CA LEU A 230 18.36 7.09 -5.97
C LEU A 230 17.85 5.68 -6.22
N ILE A 231 16.99 5.20 -5.32
CA ILE A 231 16.18 4.00 -5.52
C ILE A 231 14.74 4.48 -5.61
N ILE A 232 14.10 4.26 -6.75
CA ILE A 232 12.72 4.69 -6.97
C ILE A 232 11.79 3.54 -6.58
N VAL A 233 11.05 3.70 -5.50
CA VAL A 233 10.20 2.65 -4.92
C VAL A 233 8.74 2.90 -5.30
N GLY A 234 8.09 1.91 -5.92
CA GLY A 234 6.67 1.91 -6.22
C GLY A 234 5.85 1.47 -5.02
N SER A 235 4.73 0.80 -5.26
CA SER A 235 3.93 0.17 -4.21
C SER A 235 3.50 -1.23 -4.62
N ASP A 236 3.27 -2.07 -3.62
CA ASP A 236 2.74 -3.41 -3.78
C ASP A 236 1.88 -3.78 -2.56
N ALA A 237 1.19 -4.92 -2.65
CA ALA A 237 0.36 -5.40 -1.56
C ALA A 237 1.16 -5.68 -0.27
N PHE A 238 2.45 -6.02 -0.39
CA PHE A 238 3.30 -6.25 0.77
C PHE A 238 3.48 -4.99 1.61
N ALA A 239 3.84 -3.87 0.98
CA ALA A 239 3.98 -2.59 1.69
C ALA A 239 2.64 -2.11 2.28
N ILE A 240 1.54 -2.23 1.53
CA ILE A 240 0.21 -1.86 2.00
C ILE A 240 -0.16 -2.66 3.25
N GLU A 241 0.01 -3.99 3.22
CA GLU A 241 -0.31 -4.85 4.37
C GLU A 241 0.56 -4.55 5.59
N ARG A 242 1.87 -4.29 5.40
CA ARG A 242 2.74 -3.92 6.53
C ARG A 242 2.31 -2.63 7.21
N GLN A 243 1.86 -1.63 6.46
CA GLN A 243 1.33 -0.39 7.03
C GLN A 243 -0.01 -0.61 7.73
N ARG A 244 -0.86 -1.48 7.18
CA ARG A 244 -2.14 -1.88 7.78
C ARG A 244 -1.93 -2.60 9.12
N LEU A 245 -1.04 -3.59 9.16
CA LEU A 245 -0.69 -4.33 10.39
C LEU A 245 -0.05 -3.44 11.47
N ARG A 246 0.64 -2.37 11.08
CA ARG A 246 1.18 -1.36 12.00
C ARG A 246 0.14 -0.35 12.49
N GLY A 247 -1.09 -0.40 12.00
CA GLY A 247 -2.14 0.56 12.37
C GLY A 247 -1.89 1.98 11.82
N THR A 248 -1.09 2.13 10.75
CA THR A 248 -0.68 3.45 10.24
C THR A 248 -1.62 3.95 9.14
N VAL A 249 -1.79 3.17 8.08
CA VAL A 249 -2.68 3.45 6.94
C VAL A 249 -3.18 2.12 6.38
N ASP A 250 -4.46 2.06 6.02
CA ASP A 250 -5.01 0.97 5.21
C ASP A 250 -5.28 1.47 3.78
N ASN A 251 -4.56 0.90 2.81
CA ASN A 251 -4.78 1.16 1.38
C ASN A 251 -5.10 -0.11 0.57
N CYS A 252 -5.59 -1.18 1.21
CA CYS A 252 -5.91 -2.43 0.52
C CYS A 252 -7.00 -2.24 -0.54
N HIS A 253 -7.92 -1.30 -0.33
CA HIS A 253 -8.97 -0.94 -1.27
C HIS A 253 -8.45 -0.45 -2.63
N SER A 254 -7.24 0.13 -2.69
CA SER A 254 -6.60 0.53 -3.96
C SER A 254 -6.34 -0.66 -4.90
N LEU A 255 -6.06 -1.84 -4.34
CA LEU A 255 -5.85 -3.08 -5.10
C LEU A 255 -7.16 -3.54 -5.74
N LEU A 256 -8.27 -3.46 -5.00
CA LEU A 256 -9.61 -3.78 -5.50
C LEU A 256 -10.04 -2.78 -6.58
N ARG A 257 -9.83 -1.47 -6.36
CA ARG A 257 -10.06 -0.43 -7.37
C ARG A 257 -9.30 -0.74 -8.67
N SER A 258 -8.03 -1.09 -8.56
CA SER A 258 -7.19 -1.45 -9.71
C SER A 258 -7.68 -2.70 -10.45
N LYS A 259 -8.18 -3.72 -9.72
CA LYS A 259 -8.76 -4.92 -10.33
C LYS A 259 -10.08 -4.61 -11.05
N LEU A 260 -11.01 -3.92 -10.39
CA LEU A 260 -12.32 -3.58 -10.95
C LEU A 260 -12.22 -2.70 -12.20
N ARG A 261 -11.24 -1.78 -12.26
CA ARG A 261 -10.98 -0.97 -13.46
C ARG A 261 -10.50 -1.79 -14.65
N ARG A 262 -9.65 -2.79 -14.40
CA ARG A 262 -9.03 -3.59 -15.48
C ARG A 262 -9.93 -4.75 -15.92
N HIS A 263 -10.56 -5.42 -14.96
CA HIS A 263 -11.31 -6.66 -15.16
C HIS A 263 -12.57 -6.66 -14.27
N PRO A 264 -13.59 -5.85 -14.58
CA PRO A 264 -14.84 -5.85 -13.84
C PRO A 264 -15.56 -7.20 -14.04
N PRO A 265 -16.00 -7.89 -12.98
CA PRO A 265 -16.63 -9.20 -13.10
C PRO A 265 -18.09 -9.12 -13.60
N ALA A 266 -18.70 -7.94 -13.56
CA ALA A 266 -20.00 -7.62 -14.15
C ALA A 266 -19.99 -6.19 -14.72
N SER A 267 -20.80 -5.94 -15.75
CA SER A 267 -20.94 -4.61 -16.36
C SER A 267 -21.47 -3.56 -15.38
N SER A 268 -22.40 -3.93 -14.50
CA SER A 268 -22.94 -3.04 -13.45
C SER A 268 -21.85 -2.50 -12.54
N LEU A 269 -20.83 -3.30 -12.22
CA LEU A 269 -19.71 -2.91 -11.36
C LEU A 269 -18.74 -1.96 -12.05
N SER A 270 -18.73 -1.91 -13.39
CA SER A 270 -17.90 -0.95 -14.14
C SER A 270 -18.39 0.49 -14.03
N LEU A 271 -19.65 0.70 -13.62
CA LEU A 271 -20.28 2.02 -13.47
C LEU A 271 -20.10 2.61 -12.08
N LEU A 272 -19.48 1.88 -11.15
CA LEU A 272 -19.29 2.33 -9.78
C LEU A 272 -18.31 3.52 -9.72
N PRO A 273 -18.55 4.50 -8.84
CA PRO A 273 -17.59 5.57 -8.55
C PRO A 273 -16.43 5.00 -7.73
N LEU A 274 -15.53 4.25 -8.37
CA LEU A 274 -14.44 3.54 -7.70
C LEU A 274 -13.44 4.46 -6.96
N ASP A 275 -13.46 5.77 -7.24
CA ASP A 275 -12.67 6.77 -6.52
C ASP A 275 -13.23 7.09 -5.13
N GLU A 276 -14.49 6.75 -4.85
CA GLU A 276 -15.09 6.91 -3.53
C GLU A 276 -14.84 5.71 -2.60
N LEU A 277 -14.32 4.61 -3.15
CA LEU A 277 -13.96 3.43 -2.37
C LEU A 277 -12.76 3.75 -1.48
N ASN A 278 -12.98 3.77 -0.16
CA ASN A 278 -12.00 4.21 0.83
C ASN A 278 -11.78 3.21 1.99
N SER A 279 -12.36 2.00 1.90
CA SER A 279 -12.31 0.98 2.95
C SER A 279 -12.19 -0.41 2.37
N TRP A 280 -11.58 -1.31 3.14
CA TRP A 280 -11.44 -2.73 2.83
C TRP A 280 -12.41 -3.56 3.68
N LEU A 281 -13.11 -4.51 3.06
CA LEU A 281 -13.99 -5.45 3.74
C LEU A 281 -13.34 -6.83 3.77
N THR A 282 -13.19 -7.39 4.97
CA THR A 282 -12.86 -8.80 5.16
C THR A 282 -14.18 -9.56 5.32
N VAL A 283 -14.46 -10.47 4.38
CA VAL A 283 -15.69 -11.25 4.35
C VAL A 283 -15.37 -12.73 4.52
N SER A 284 -16.12 -13.42 5.38
CA SER A 284 -15.95 -14.85 5.59
C SER A 284 -17.27 -15.57 5.83
N VAL A 285 -17.30 -16.87 5.56
CA VAL A 285 -18.43 -17.75 5.84
C VAL A 285 -17.97 -18.99 6.58
N GLU A 286 -18.79 -19.42 7.56
CA GLU A 286 -18.62 -20.70 8.21
C GLU A 286 -19.31 -21.78 7.40
N GLN A 287 -18.52 -22.64 6.78
CA GLN A 287 -19.00 -23.82 6.09
C GLN A 287 -19.20 -24.95 7.11
N PRO A 288 -20.42 -25.47 7.30
CA PRO A 288 -20.65 -26.60 8.18
C PRO A 288 -20.12 -27.91 7.58
N GLU A 289 -19.86 -28.90 8.44
CA GLU A 289 -19.63 -30.27 7.98
C GLU A 289 -20.93 -30.86 7.44
N LEU A 290 -20.84 -31.52 6.28
CA LEU A 290 -21.98 -32.11 5.59
C LEU A 290 -21.56 -33.47 5.02
N ASP A 291 -22.30 -34.53 5.34
CA ASP A 291 -22.23 -35.82 4.63
C ASP A 291 -23.67 -36.25 4.33
N VAL A 292 -24.14 -35.92 3.13
CA VAL A 292 -25.53 -36.13 2.73
C VAL A 292 -25.61 -36.70 1.32
N ASN A 293 -26.65 -37.49 1.07
CA ASN A 293 -26.98 -37.99 -0.26
C ASN A 293 -28.05 -37.09 -0.89
N VAL A 294 -27.70 -36.37 -1.95
CA VAL A 294 -28.61 -35.50 -2.70
C VAL A 294 -28.60 -35.93 -4.16
N CYS A 295 -29.77 -36.15 -4.76
CA CYS A 295 -29.92 -36.55 -6.17
C CYS A 295 -29.01 -37.74 -6.57
N CYS A 296 -28.97 -38.80 -5.74
CA CYS A 296 -28.13 -40.00 -5.95
C CYS A 296 -26.61 -39.74 -5.94
N GLN A 297 -26.17 -38.57 -5.48
CA GLN A 297 -24.76 -38.24 -5.25
C GLN A 297 -24.50 -38.05 -3.76
N GLN A 298 -23.40 -38.63 -3.28
CA GLN A 298 -22.91 -38.37 -1.93
C GLN A 298 -22.08 -37.09 -1.93
N VAL A 299 -22.55 -36.08 -1.21
CA VAL A 299 -21.86 -34.81 -1.01
C VAL A 299 -21.20 -34.84 0.36
N ARG A 300 -19.86 -34.85 0.38
CA ARG A 300 -19.05 -34.75 1.58
C ARG A 300 -18.31 -33.43 1.61
N GLN A 301 -18.47 -32.69 2.70
CA GLN A 301 -17.93 -31.37 2.91
C GLN A 301 -17.41 -31.27 4.34
N LYS A 302 -16.18 -30.81 4.52
CA LYS A 302 -15.59 -30.59 5.84
C LYS A 302 -16.01 -29.24 6.40
N ALA A 303 -16.11 -29.14 7.72
CA ALA A 303 -16.25 -27.85 8.39
C ALA A 303 -15.00 -26.99 8.15
N THR A 304 -15.17 -25.75 7.72
CA THR A 304 -14.07 -24.79 7.49
C THR A 304 -14.60 -23.36 7.39
N THR A 305 -13.79 -22.38 7.76
CA THR A 305 -14.08 -20.97 7.50
C THR A 305 -13.47 -20.57 6.16
N ILE A 306 -14.30 -20.11 5.23
CA ILE A 306 -13.87 -19.65 3.91
C ILE A 306 -13.82 -18.12 3.93
N TYR A 307 -12.65 -17.55 3.71
CA TYR A 307 -12.47 -16.11 3.49
C TYR A 307 -12.65 -15.80 2.01
N PHE A 308 -13.39 -14.74 1.72
CA PHE A 308 -13.56 -14.29 0.35
C PHE A 308 -12.29 -13.58 -0.10
N ASP A 309 -11.83 -13.93 -1.30
CA ASP A 309 -10.67 -13.33 -1.93
C ASP A 309 -11.15 -12.44 -3.09
N PRO A 310 -11.38 -11.13 -2.85
CA PRO A 310 -11.88 -10.23 -3.89
C PRO A 310 -10.83 -9.94 -4.96
N LEU A 311 -9.55 -10.27 -4.75
CA LEU A 311 -8.47 -10.09 -5.72
C LEU A 311 -8.21 -11.35 -6.56
N GLY A 312 -8.51 -12.52 -6.03
CA GLY A 312 -8.44 -13.81 -6.71
C GLY A 312 -9.60 -14.10 -7.67
N ALA A 313 -9.54 -15.29 -8.28
CA ALA A 313 -10.58 -15.83 -9.16
C ALA A 313 -11.28 -17.06 -8.56
N LEU A 314 -11.05 -17.33 -7.27
CA LEU A 314 -11.64 -18.47 -6.58
C LEU A 314 -13.15 -18.27 -6.41
N THR A 315 -13.90 -19.32 -6.71
CA THR A 315 -15.36 -19.34 -6.57
C THR A 315 -15.75 -19.96 -5.23
N VAL A 316 -16.74 -19.38 -4.56
CA VAL A 316 -17.29 -19.94 -3.32
C VAL A 316 -18.52 -20.79 -3.65
N SER A 317 -18.63 -21.96 -3.03
CA SER A 317 -19.80 -22.84 -3.22
C SER A 317 -21.06 -22.20 -2.64
N ALA A 318 -22.19 -22.33 -3.35
CA ALA A 318 -23.51 -21.91 -2.87
C ALA A 318 -23.90 -22.56 -1.54
N LEU A 319 -23.35 -23.75 -1.24
CA LEU A 319 -23.57 -24.44 0.04
C LEU A 319 -22.88 -23.73 1.22
N SER A 320 -21.75 -23.08 0.97
CA SER A 320 -20.98 -22.38 2.01
C SER A 320 -21.60 -21.04 2.40
N VAL A 321 -22.53 -20.52 1.59
CA VAL A 321 -23.18 -19.21 1.74
C VAL A 321 -24.67 -19.36 2.08
N LEU A 322 -25.10 -20.49 2.64
CA LEU A 322 -26.49 -20.68 3.10
C LEU A 322 -26.83 -19.77 4.29
N ASN A 323 -25.83 -19.48 5.12
CA ASN A 323 -25.92 -18.52 6.21
C ASN A 323 -25.30 -17.18 5.79
N PRO A 324 -25.72 -16.05 6.40
CA PRO A 324 -25.12 -14.75 6.14
C PRO A 324 -23.60 -14.77 6.42
N PRO A 325 -22.78 -14.13 5.59
CA PRO A 325 -21.36 -14.00 5.86
C PRO A 325 -21.07 -13.06 7.03
N ALA A 326 -19.98 -13.31 7.73
CA ALA A 326 -19.36 -12.34 8.63
C ALA A 326 -18.61 -11.29 7.80
N VAL A 327 -18.90 -10.01 8.04
CA VAL A 327 -18.34 -8.88 7.27
C VAL A 327 -17.72 -7.88 8.22
N ASN A 328 -16.39 -7.76 8.18
CA ASN A 328 -15.65 -6.89 9.08
C ASN A 328 -14.88 -5.84 8.28
N SER A 329 -14.77 -4.63 8.82
CA SER A 329 -14.02 -3.52 8.24
C SER A 329 -13.21 -2.84 9.33
N ALA A 330 -11.90 -3.05 9.31
CA ALA A 330 -10.97 -2.32 10.17
C ALA A 330 -10.60 -1.00 9.50
N ARG A 331 -11.44 0.04 9.63
CA ARG A 331 -11.04 1.37 9.19
C ARG A 331 -9.96 1.88 10.15
N ILE A 332 -8.72 1.98 9.68
CA ILE A 332 -7.65 2.67 10.42
C ILE A 332 -7.85 4.17 10.16
N PRO A 333 -8.32 4.96 11.15
CA PRO A 333 -8.46 6.40 10.94
C PRO A 333 -7.06 6.98 10.76
N ILE A 334 -6.79 7.51 9.58
CA ILE A 334 -5.59 8.28 9.33
C ILE A 334 -5.72 9.56 10.16
N GLN A 335 -4.90 9.69 11.21
CA GLN A 335 -4.88 10.91 12.01
C GLN A 335 -4.49 12.08 11.08
N GLY A 336 -5.48 12.90 10.72
CA GLY A 336 -5.22 14.12 9.97
C GLY A 336 -4.35 15.09 10.78
N PRO A 337 -3.75 16.10 10.13
CA PRO A 337 -2.93 17.12 10.79
C PRO A 337 -3.72 18.04 11.73
N SER A 338 -5.03 17.81 11.93
CA SER A 338 -5.82 18.55 12.91
C SER A 338 -5.51 18.05 14.32
N TYR A 339 -4.59 18.75 14.98
CA TYR A 339 -4.43 18.87 16.44
C TYR A 339 -5.73 18.59 17.22
N MET A 340 -5.92 17.36 17.72
CA MET A 340 -6.84 17.06 18.82
C MET A 340 -6.20 16.02 19.76
N ASN A 341 -5.36 16.54 20.66
CA ASN A 341 -5.05 16.07 22.02
C ASN A 341 -4.89 14.55 22.27
N TYR A 342 -3.63 14.12 22.22
CA TYR A 342 -3.09 12.80 22.60
C TYR A 342 -3.47 12.34 24.04
N HIS A 343 -3.79 13.26 24.95
CA HIS A 343 -4.14 12.90 26.34
C HIS A 343 -5.59 12.46 26.58
N ARG A 344 -6.44 12.43 25.54
CA ARG A 344 -7.76 11.77 25.60
C ARG A 344 -7.81 10.39 24.92
N GLN A 345 -6.76 10.01 24.18
CA GLN A 345 -6.86 8.94 23.17
C GLN A 345 -6.85 7.49 23.72
N ALA A 346 -6.43 7.24 24.96
CA ALA A 346 -6.41 5.86 25.50
C ALA A 346 -7.75 5.41 26.15
N ARG A 347 -8.70 6.33 26.38
CA ARG A 347 -10.02 6.00 26.97
C ARG A 347 -11.22 6.61 26.25
N THR A 348 -11.02 7.40 25.19
CA THR A 348 -12.12 8.05 24.44
C THR A 348 -12.11 7.77 22.93
N HIS A 349 -11.37 6.75 22.45
CA HIS A 349 -11.49 6.26 21.07
C HIS A 349 -12.69 5.32 20.84
N ILE A 350 -13.56 5.17 21.85
CA ILE A 350 -14.87 4.51 21.77
C ILE A 350 -15.98 5.58 21.58
N ALA A 351 -15.66 6.84 21.26
CA ALA A 351 -16.66 7.93 21.32
C ALA A 351 -16.65 8.94 20.16
N LEU A 352 -15.94 8.73 19.05
CA LEU A 352 -15.89 9.73 17.97
C LEU A 352 -15.91 9.06 16.59
N MET A 353 -17.05 8.48 16.24
CA MET A 353 -17.95 8.99 15.20
C MET A 353 -19.31 8.30 15.43
N ASP A 354 -20.39 9.06 15.62
CA ASP A 354 -21.78 8.55 15.52
C ASP A 354 -22.13 8.20 14.06
N ASP A 355 -21.15 7.70 13.30
CA ASP A 355 -21.31 7.30 11.92
C ASP A 355 -21.98 5.93 11.92
N LEU A 356 -23.14 5.89 11.30
CA LEU A 356 -23.86 4.66 11.02
C LEU A 356 -23.51 4.19 9.61
N TYR A 357 -23.53 2.88 9.42
CA TYR A 357 -23.21 2.26 8.14
C TYR A 357 -24.33 1.31 7.70
N ALA A 358 -24.50 1.24 6.38
CA ALA A 358 -25.38 0.27 5.74
C ALA A 358 -24.56 -0.74 4.95
N LEU A 359 -24.77 -2.02 5.24
CA LEU A 359 -24.23 -3.15 4.49
C LEU A 359 -25.28 -3.65 3.50
N VAL A 360 -24.92 -3.73 2.23
CA VAL A 360 -25.82 -4.14 1.15
C VAL A 360 -25.15 -5.23 0.30
N ALA A 361 -25.80 -6.37 0.13
CA ALA A 361 -25.37 -7.43 -0.79
C ALA A 361 -26.27 -7.49 -2.02
N LEU A 362 -25.66 -7.43 -3.21
CA LEU A 362 -26.35 -7.41 -4.49
C LEU A 362 -25.82 -8.51 -5.43
N ASP A 363 -26.71 -9.15 -6.18
CA ASP A 363 -26.34 -9.87 -7.41
C ASP A 363 -25.98 -8.84 -8.47
N ALA A 364 -24.71 -8.76 -8.86
CA ALA A 364 -24.25 -7.78 -9.83
C ALA A 364 -24.73 -8.08 -11.26
N THR A 365 -25.24 -9.28 -11.53
CA THR A 365 -25.77 -9.67 -12.85
C THR A 365 -27.20 -9.21 -13.04
N ASN A 366 -28.04 -9.47 -12.04
CA ASN A 366 -29.49 -9.23 -12.11
C ASN A 366 -29.94 -8.02 -11.29
N SER A 367 -29.01 -7.35 -10.59
CA SER A 367 -29.28 -6.22 -9.70
C SER A 367 -30.32 -6.53 -8.61
N VAL A 368 -30.30 -7.77 -8.10
CA VAL A 368 -31.22 -8.24 -7.06
C VAL A 368 -30.60 -8.01 -5.69
N LEU A 369 -31.38 -7.49 -4.75
CA LEU A 369 -30.98 -7.34 -3.34
C LEU A 369 -31.04 -8.69 -2.62
N HIS A 370 -29.90 -9.11 -2.08
CA HIS A 370 -29.77 -10.35 -1.31
C HIS A 370 -29.73 -10.12 0.20
N TRP A 371 -29.22 -8.99 0.66
CA TRP A 371 -29.11 -8.70 2.09
C TRP A 371 -28.94 -7.20 2.32
N MET A 372 -29.62 -6.67 3.34
CA MET A 372 -29.44 -5.29 3.76
C MET A 372 -29.53 -5.17 5.27
N VAL A 373 -28.47 -4.63 5.87
CA VAL A 373 -28.40 -4.27 7.29
C VAL A 373 -28.03 -2.80 7.36
N VAL A 374 -28.76 -2.03 8.14
CA VAL A 374 -28.54 -0.58 8.32
C VAL A 374 -28.32 -0.27 9.79
N ASP A 375 -27.97 0.97 10.07
CA ASP A 375 -27.74 1.49 11.41
C ASP A 375 -26.65 0.70 12.14
N ILE A 376 -25.63 0.25 11.40
CA ILE A 376 -24.48 -0.46 11.96
C ILE A 376 -23.54 0.59 12.56
N PRO A 377 -23.32 0.59 13.89
CA PRO A 377 -22.36 1.48 14.50
C PRO A 377 -20.93 1.20 14.00
N ALA A 378 -20.15 2.26 13.78
CA ALA A 378 -18.75 2.15 13.35
C ALA A 378 -17.91 1.18 14.20
N GLN A 379 -18.19 1.11 15.50
CA GLN A 379 -17.45 0.27 16.47
C GLN A 379 -17.72 -1.23 16.27
N GLU A 380 -18.89 -1.58 15.77
CA GLU A 380 -19.30 -2.97 15.59
C GLU A 380 -18.77 -3.55 14.27
N LEU A 381 -18.43 -2.69 13.29
CA LEU A 381 -17.78 -3.11 12.04
C LEU A 381 -16.45 -3.85 12.23
N ALA A 382 -15.78 -3.68 13.37
CA ALA A 382 -14.51 -4.37 13.64
C ALA A 382 -14.68 -5.85 14.04
N SER A 383 -15.84 -6.23 14.57
CA SER A 383 -16.10 -7.56 15.12
C SER A 383 -17.15 -8.33 14.34
N ALA A 384 -18.32 -7.73 14.15
CA ALA A 384 -19.43 -8.23 13.34
C ALA A 384 -20.47 -7.11 13.19
N PRO A 385 -21.07 -6.96 12.00
CA PRO A 385 -22.06 -5.91 11.78
C PRO A 385 -23.29 -6.22 12.61
N ASN A 386 -23.51 -5.45 13.67
CA ASN A 386 -24.72 -5.48 14.47
C ASN A 386 -25.51 -4.20 14.17
N GLY A 387 -26.76 -4.39 13.77
CA GLY A 387 -27.57 -3.35 13.13
C GLY A 387 -28.96 -3.87 12.80
N ILE A 388 -29.78 -3.05 12.16
CA ILE A 388 -31.16 -3.38 11.83
C ILE A 388 -31.22 -4.03 10.46
N THR A 389 -31.62 -5.31 10.41
CA THR A 389 -31.84 -6.00 9.13
C THR A 389 -33.10 -5.45 8.44
N LYS A 390 -32.94 -4.84 7.27
CA LYS A 390 -34.05 -4.30 6.46
C LYS A 390 -34.45 -5.22 5.31
N ALA A 391 -33.51 -6.01 4.81
CA ALA A 391 -33.78 -7.09 3.86
C ALA A 391 -33.11 -8.37 4.38
N MET A 392 -33.93 -9.41 4.58
CA MET A 392 -33.47 -10.70 5.08
C MET A 392 -32.49 -11.34 4.11
N TYR A 393 -31.49 -12.04 4.65
CA TYR A 393 -30.48 -12.71 3.85
C TYR A 393 -31.09 -13.76 2.90
N LEU A 394 -30.75 -13.63 1.63
CA LEU A 394 -30.97 -14.60 0.57
C LEU A 394 -29.62 -15.18 0.17
N PRO A 395 -29.41 -16.52 0.27
CA PRO A 395 -28.17 -17.16 -0.11
C PRO A 395 -27.68 -16.74 -1.49
N PHE A 396 -26.37 -16.54 -1.62
CA PHE A 396 -25.74 -16.21 -2.90
C PHE A 396 -25.75 -17.44 -3.82
N ALA A 397 -26.85 -17.62 -4.54
CA ALA A 397 -27.03 -18.71 -5.48
C ALA A 397 -27.25 -18.14 -6.89
N PRO A 398 -26.52 -18.62 -7.91
CA PRO A 398 -26.72 -18.21 -9.30
C PRO A 398 -28.11 -18.67 -9.78
N SER A 399 -28.72 -17.89 -10.69
CA SER A 399 -30.02 -18.23 -11.27
C SER A 399 -29.98 -19.47 -12.18
N LYS A 400 -28.79 -19.86 -12.67
CA LYS A 400 -28.57 -21.04 -13.50
C LYS A 400 -27.68 -22.06 -12.77
N PRO A 401 -28.08 -23.35 -12.71
CA PRO A 401 -27.24 -24.40 -12.15
C PRO A 401 -25.89 -24.48 -12.86
N ALA A 402 -24.83 -24.86 -12.11
CA ALA A 402 -23.47 -25.02 -12.62
C ALA A 402 -22.86 -23.76 -13.29
N THR A 403 -23.38 -22.57 -12.97
CA THR A 403 -22.79 -21.29 -13.39
C THR A 403 -22.25 -20.52 -12.18
N CYS A 404 -21.36 -19.56 -12.43
CA CYS A 404 -20.90 -18.62 -11.41
C CYS A 404 -21.58 -17.27 -11.64
N ALA A 405 -21.99 -16.62 -10.55
CA ALA A 405 -22.54 -15.26 -10.59
C ALA A 405 -21.73 -14.34 -9.66
N PRO A 406 -21.41 -13.11 -10.09
CA PRO A 406 -20.75 -12.12 -9.26
C PRO A 406 -21.73 -11.51 -8.26
N PHE A 407 -21.43 -11.65 -6.97
CA PHE A 407 -22.13 -10.96 -5.89
C PHE A 407 -21.20 -9.88 -5.33
N ALA A 408 -21.77 -8.72 -5.02
CA ALA A 408 -21.03 -7.59 -4.49
C ALA A 408 -21.60 -7.20 -3.12
N LEU A 409 -20.70 -7.02 -2.15
CA LEU A 409 -21.04 -6.47 -0.84
C LEU A 409 -20.53 -5.03 -0.79
N PHE A 410 -21.41 -4.11 -0.45
CA PHE A 410 -21.14 -2.69 -0.34
C PHE A 410 -21.34 -2.24 1.11
N LEU A 411 -20.41 -1.44 1.61
CA LEU A 411 -20.55 -0.75 2.88
C LEU A 411 -20.67 0.75 2.60
N PHE A 412 -21.81 1.33 2.96
CA PHE A 412 -22.10 2.75 2.76
C PHE A 412 -22.09 3.48 4.09
N SER A 413 -21.52 4.68 4.13
CA SER A 413 -21.75 5.63 5.23
C SER A 413 -23.17 6.16 5.16
N GLN A 414 -23.92 6.08 6.25
CA GLN A 414 -25.27 6.62 6.33
C GLN A 414 -25.21 8.11 6.70
N PRO A 415 -25.90 9.00 5.97
CA PRO A 415 -26.12 10.36 6.43
C PRO A 415 -26.94 10.37 7.73
N SER A 416 -26.68 11.36 8.59
CA SER A 416 -27.46 11.60 9.82
C SER A 416 -28.93 11.94 9.57
N SER A 417 -29.32 12.17 8.31
CA SER A 417 -30.67 12.49 7.86
C SER A 417 -31.40 11.30 7.21
N LEU A 418 -30.88 10.06 7.33
CA LEU A 418 -31.59 8.89 6.83
C LEU A 418 -32.83 8.65 7.69
N ASP A 419 -33.93 9.29 7.32
CA ASP A 419 -35.25 8.99 7.85
C ASP A 419 -35.56 7.51 7.57
N MET A 420 -36.18 6.88 8.56
CA MET A 420 -36.53 5.46 8.67
C MET A 420 -36.68 4.75 7.30
N ILE A 421 -35.68 3.95 6.89
CA ILE A 421 -35.79 3.12 5.67
C ILE A 421 -36.90 2.08 5.92
N PRO A 422 -37.99 2.06 5.13
CA PRO A 422 -39.04 1.06 5.28
C PRO A 422 -38.46 -0.34 4.98
N ALA A 423 -38.98 -1.37 5.65
CA ALA A 423 -38.55 -2.74 5.38
C ALA A 423 -38.80 -3.07 3.90
N PHE A 424 -37.76 -3.56 3.21
CA PHE A 424 -37.86 -3.93 1.80
C PHE A 424 -38.05 -5.45 1.70
N CYS A 425 -39.28 -5.85 1.41
CA CYS A 425 -39.66 -7.22 1.13
C CYS A 425 -40.36 -7.20 -0.23
N ASN A 426 -39.64 -7.51 -1.31
CA ASN A 426 -40.14 -7.55 -2.69
C ASN A 426 -41.09 -8.75 -2.89
N ASP A 427 -42.23 -8.78 -2.17
CA ASP A 427 -43.25 -9.84 -2.09
C ASP A 427 -42.77 -11.25 -1.67
N GLN A 428 -41.47 -11.46 -1.44
CA GLN A 428 -40.91 -12.77 -1.05
C GLN A 428 -41.10 -13.12 0.44
N CYS A 429 -41.35 -12.13 1.30
CA CYS A 429 -41.56 -12.37 2.73
C CYS A 429 -42.91 -13.04 3.02
N GLU A 430 -43.97 -12.69 2.27
CA GLU A 430 -45.29 -13.34 2.39
C GLU A 430 -45.27 -14.79 1.89
N GLN A 431 -44.57 -15.08 0.80
CA GLN A 431 -44.48 -16.44 0.26
C GLN A 431 -43.85 -17.41 1.25
N ARG A 432 -42.89 -16.95 2.07
CA ARG A 432 -42.23 -17.78 3.11
C ARG A 432 -43.09 -18.00 4.36
N GLY A 433 -43.96 -17.06 4.73
CA GLY A 433 -44.93 -17.27 5.81
C GLY A 433 -45.93 -18.40 5.50
N LYS A 434 -46.14 -18.68 4.22
CA LYS A 434 -47.01 -19.77 3.73
C LYS A 434 -46.26 -21.08 3.44
N PHE A 435 -44.92 -21.08 3.47
CA PHE A 435 -44.08 -22.24 3.12
C PHE A 435 -43.44 -22.94 4.34
N ARG A 436 -43.55 -22.36 5.54
CA ARG A 436 -43.11 -23.00 6.80
C ARG A 436 -44.21 -23.81 7.43
#